data_AF-A0A7C4H9I3-F1
#
_entry.id   AF-A0A7C4H9I3-F1
#
_cell.length_a   1.000
_cell.length_b   1.000
_cell.length_c   1.000
_cell.angle_alpha   90.00
_cell.angle_beta   90.00
_cell.angle_gamma   90.00
#
_symmetry.space_group_name_H-M   'P 1'
#
loop_
_entity.id
_entity.type
_entity.pdbx_description
1 polymer ?
#
loop_
_entity_poly.entity_id
_entity_poly.type
_entity_poly.pdbx_seq_one_letter_code
_entity_poly.pdbx_strand_id
1 'polypeptide(L)'
;MSEEVGGDISVSQKKLLIDDPSNFQFHAAYLAYSDAYDKATDPEIRKYLNQMIINLRQNKIDYQTFYKNISQYRQIDESQCQYRSNIKTQSKSEWRSQLRRMEREKRYEK
;
A
#
# COMPACT_ATOMS: atom_id res chain seq x y z
N MET A 1 -4.86 -34.41 8.02
CA MET A 1 -6.11 -33.89 8.61
C MET A 1 -6.13 -32.41 8.30
N SER A 2 -6.85 -32.02 7.24
CA SER A 2 -7.01 -30.63 6.84
C SER A 2 -8.27 -30.13 7.53
N GLU A 3 -8.11 -29.17 8.45
CA GLU A 3 -9.24 -28.57 9.18
C GLU A 3 -10.00 -27.64 8.24
N GLU A 4 -11.18 -28.10 7.82
CA GLU A 4 -12.22 -27.32 7.16
C GLU A 4 -12.80 -26.30 8.17
N VAL A 5 -12.24 -25.09 8.22
CA VAL A 5 -12.86 -23.96 8.94
C VAL A 5 -13.83 -23.26 8.00
N GLY A 6 -14.98 -23.89 7.78
CA GLY A 6 -16.11 -23.37 7.01
C GLY A 6 -17.33 -23.14 7.90
N GLY A 7 -17.77 -21.88 8.00
CA GLY A 7 -18.93 -21.44 8.81
C GLY A 7 -18.47 -21.00 10.19
N ASP A 8 -18.32 -19.71 10.50
CA ASP A 8 -19.41 -18.75 10.71
C ASP A 8 -18.93 -17.30 10.51
N ILE A 9 -18.04 -17.11 9.55
CA ILE A 9 -17.34 -15.82 9.38
C ILE A 9 -18.21 -14.79 8.62
N SER A 10 -19.29 -15.25 7.98
CA SER A 10 -20.16 -14.44 7.11
C SER A 10 -21.04 -13.41 7.85
N VAL A 11 -21.23 -13.54 9.16
CA VAL A 11 -22.26 -12.77 9.90
C VAL A 11 -21.66 -11.74 10.85
N SER A 12 -20.40 -11.91 11.23
CA SER A 12 -19.79 -11.01 12.21
C SER A 12 -19.30 -9.72 11.55
N GLN A 13 -19.79 -8.57 12.02
CA GLN A 13 -19.20 -7.24 11.79
C GLN A 13 -17.82 -7.09 12.46
N LYS A 14 -17.13 -8.20 12.72
CA LYS A 14 -15.79 -8.23 13.29
C LYS A 14 -14.79 -8.39 12.15
N LYS A 15 -13.64 -7.75 12.30
CA LYS A 15 -12.52 -7.82 11.36
C LYS A 15 -12.03 -9.25 11.24
N LEU A 16 -11.78 -9.69 10.02
CA LEU A 16 -11.25 -11.03 9.77
C LEU A 16 -9.74 -11.02 9.97
N LEU A 17 -9.23 -11.91 10.82
CA LEU A 17 -7.79 -12.18 10.98
C LEU A 17 -7.44 -13.44 10.19
N ILE A 18 -7.47 -13.31 8.87
CA ILE A 18 -7.11 -14.37 7.93
C ILE A 18 -5.91 -13.87 7.15
N ASP A 19 -4.81 -13.54 7.84
CA ASP A 19 -3.56 -13.18 7.19
C ASP A 19 -2.74 -14.46 6.92
N ASP A 20 -2.02 -14.48 5.79
CA ASP A 20 -1.07 -15.52 5.46
C ASP A 20 0.26 -14.87 5.04
N PRO A 21 1.20 -14.68 5.98
CA PRO A 21 2.48 -14.02 5.69
C PRO A 21 3.38 -14.86 4.76
N SER A 22 3.06 -16.14 4.53
CA SER A 22 3.81 -17.00 3.61
C SER A 22 3.51 -16.64 2.15
N ASN A 23 2.30 -16.11 1.87
CA ASN A 23 1.89 -15.68 0.54
C ASN A 23 1.88 -14.15 0.48
N PHE A 24 2.95 -13.58 -0.08
CA PHE A 24 3.11 -12.13 -0.20
C PHE A 24 1.92 -11.42 -0.87
N GLN A 25 1.34 -12.02 -1.93
CA GLN A 25 0.22 -11.39 -2.65
C GLN A 25 -1.02 -11.30 -1.76
N PHE A 26 -1.30 -12.38 -1.04
CA PHE A 26 -2.41 -12.46 -0.11
C PHE A 26 -2.19 -11.56 1.12
N HIS A 27 -0.99 -11.54 1.68
CA HIS A 27 -0.62 -10.63 2.76
C HIS A 27 -0.80 -9.15 2.36
N ALA A 28 -0.34 -8.77 1.16
CA ALA A 28 -0.54 -7.41 0.65
C ALA A 28 -2.03 -7.07 0.47
N ALA A 29 -2.83 -8.03 -0.02
CA ALA A 29 -4.27 -7.87 -0.14
C ALA A 29 -4.94 -7.74 1.24
N TYR A 30 -4.48 -8.51 2.23
CA TYR A 30 -4.95 -8.46 3.60
C TYR A 30 -4.67 -7.10 4.26
N LEU A 31 -3.47 -6.54 4.08
CA LEU A 31 -3.14 -5.20 4.56
C LEU A 31 -4.05 -4.13 3.95
N ALA A 32 -4.34 -4.22 2.65
CA ALA A 32 -5.28 -3.31 1.98
C ALA A 32 -6.71 -3.47 2.50
N TYR A 33 -7.17 -4.70 2.74
CA TYR A 33 -8.45 -4.98 3.38
C TYR A 33 -8.52 -4.40 4.80
N SER A 34 -7.46 -4.60 5.60
CA SER A 34 -7.37 -4.12 6.97
C SER A 34 -7.53 -2.59 7.04
N ASP A 35 -6.77 -1.86 6.23
CA ASP A 35 -6.85 -0.40 6.15
C ASP A 35 -8.24 0.08 5.68
N ALA A 36 -8.80 -0.57 4.66
CA ALA A 36 -10.15 -0.24 4.17
C ALA A 36 -11.25 -0.54 5.22
N TYR A 37 -11.09 -1.61 5.98
CA TYR A 37 -12.03 -2.01 7.04
C TYR A 37 -12.02 -1.03 8.21
N ASP A 38 -10.83 -0.59 8.63
CA ASP A 38 -10.66 0.36 9.73
C ASP A 38 -11.22 1.74 9.36
N LYS A 39 -11.13 2.13 8.08
CA LYS A 39 -11.72 3.37 7.53
C LYS A 39 -13.23 3.30 7.28
N ALA A 40 -13.78 2.11 7.06
CA ALA A 40 -15.21 1.94 6.77
C ALA A 40 -16.07 2.19 8.01
N THR A 41 -16.89 3.24 7.96
CA THR A 41 -17.89 3.57 9.01
C THR A 41 -19.19 2.76 8.84
N ASP A 42 -19.53 2.39 7.60
CA ASP A 42 -20.77 1.69 7.28
C ASP A 42 -20.64 0.16 7.54
N PRO A 43 -21.55 -0.44 8.31
CA PRO A 43 -21.58 -1.89 8.53
C PRO A 43 -21.79 -2.72 7.26
N GLU A 44 -22.50 -2.21 6.25
CA GLU A 44 -22.72 -2.93 4.98
C GLU A 44 -21.42 -3.02 4.16
N ILE A 45 -20.62 -1.95 4.16
CA ILE A 45 -19.30 -1.93 3.53
C ILE A 45 -18.37 -2.95 4.20
N ARG A 46 -18.40 -3.04 5.55
CA ARG A 46 -17.60 -4.02 6.29
C ARG A 46 -17.96 -5.46 5.93
N LYS A 47 -19.25 -5.77 5.76
CA LYS A 47 -19.69 -7.10 5.30
C LYS A 47 -19.19 -7.40 3.88
N TYR A 48 -19.29 -6.43 2.97
CA TYR A 48 -18.82 -6.57 1.60
C TYR A 48 -17.31 -6.83 1.55
N LEU A 49 -16.51 -6.08 2.31
CA LEU A 49 -15.06 -6.28 2.43
C LEU A 49 -14.73 -7.68 2.98
N ASN A 50 -15.47 -8.15 3.99
CA ASN A 50 -15.31 -9.49 4.55
C ASN A 50 -15.59 -10.58 3.50
N GLN A 51 -16.62 -10.41 2.67
CA GLN A 51 -16.93 -11.34 1.58
C GLN A 51 -15.83 -11.33 0.51
N MET A 52 -15.30 -10.15 0.15
CA MET A 52 -14.23 -10.03 -0.84
C MET A 52 -12.96 -10.77 -0.42
N ILE A 53 -12.50 -10.61 0.84
CA ILE A 53 -11.28 -11.29 1.30
C ILE A 53 -11.46 -12.82 1.40
N ILE A 54 -12.66 -13.29 1.77
CA ILE A 54 -12.99 -14.73 1.77
C ILE A 54 -12.98 -15.28 0.34
N ASN A 55 -13.63 -14.57 -0.59
CA ASN A 55 -13.67 -14.98 -2.00
C ASN A 55 -12.28 -15.01 -2.62
N LEU A 56 -11.40 -14.07 -2.25
CA LEU A 56 -10.02 -14.04 -2.68
C LEU A 56 -9.22 -15.24 -2.11
N ARG A 57 -9.40 -15.59 -0.83
CA ARG A 57 -8.78 -16.80 -0.24
C ARG A 57 -9.26 -18.09 -0.92
N GLN A 58 -10.53 -18.15 -1.29
CA GLN A 58 -11.12 -19.28 -2.02
C GLN A 58 -10.76 -19.28 -3.51
N ASN A 59 -9.92 -18.35 -3.98
CA ASN A 59 -9.54 -18.17 -5.39
C ASN A 59 -10.76 -17.99 -6.32
N LYS A 60 -11.89 -17.49 -5.81
CA LYS A 60 -13.10 -17.19 -6.60
C LYS A 60 -12.96 -15.87 -7.35
N ILE A 61 -12.12 -14.97 -6.85
CA ILE A 61 -11.89 -13.63 -7.40
C ILE A 61 -10.40 -13.45 -7.57
N ASP A 62 -10.01 -12.86 -8.70
CA ASP A 62 -8.62 -12.52 -8.98
C ASP A 62 -8.17 -11.27 -8.23
N TYR A 63 -6.86 -11.17 -7.96
CA TYR A 63 -6.27 -10.03 -7.24
C TYR A 63 -6.56 -8.70 -7.93
N GLN A 64 -6.56 -8.67 -9.26
CA GLN A 64 -6.88 -7.46 -10.02
C GLN A 64 -8.30 -6.96 -9.71
N THR A 65 -9.27 -7.87 -9.68
CA THR A 65 -10.67 -7.56 -9.41
C THR A 65 -10.87 -7.13 -7.96
N PHE A 66 -10.18 -7.78 -7.03
CA PHE A 66 -10.16 -7.38 -5.62
C PHE A 66 -9.68 -5.93 -5.44
N TYR A 67 -8.52 -5.58 -6.02
CA TYR A 67 -7.99 -4.22 -5.89
C TYR A 67 -8.86 -3.17 -6.58
N LYS A 68 -9.53 -3.52 -7.69
CA LYS A 68 -10.52 -2.64 -8.33
C LYS A 68 -11.72 -2.35 -7.44
N ASN A 69 -12.21 -3.33 -6.69
CA ASN A 69 -13.37 -3.17 -5.81
C ASN A 69 -13.01 -2.43 -4.52
N ILE A 70 -11.80 -2.64 -3.98
CA ILE A 70 -11.33 -2.00 -2.74
C ILE A 70 -10.82 -0.57 -2.95
N SER A 71 -10.45 -0.19 -4.17
CA SER A 71 -9.91 1.15 -4.46
C SER A 71 -10.82 2.29 -4.02
N GLN A 72 -12.13 2.09 -4.02
CA GLN A 72 -13.12 3.10 -3.61
C GLN A 72 -13.11 3.36 -2.09
N TYR A 73 -12.75 2.35 -1.31
CA TYR A 73 -12.73 2.41 0.16
C TYR A 73 -11.34 2.70 0.69
N ARG A 74 -10.32 2.40 -0.10
CA ARG A 74 -8.95 2.74 0.18
C ARG A 74 -8.72 4.18 -0.26
N GLN A 75 -8.83 5.12 0.68
CA GLN A 75 -8.28 6.46 0.48
C GLN A 75 -6.75 6.33 0.38
N ILE A 76 -6.27 5.99 -0.81
CA ILE A 76 -4.90 6.20 -1.22
C ILE A 76 -4.85 7.68 -1.54
N ASP A 77 -4.12 8.44 -0.74
CA ASP A 77 -3.83 9.82 -1.05
C ASP A 77 -3.07 9.84 -2.38
N GLU A 78 -3.77 10.14 -3.47
CA GLU A 78 -3.21 10.13 -4.83
C GLU A 78 -1.95 11.01 -4.92
N SER A 79 -1.85 12.01 -4.04
CA SER A 79 -0.68 12.88 -3.93
C SER A 79 0.58 12.12 -3.49
N GLN A 80 0.47 11.06 -2.68
CA GLN A 80 1.60 10.22 -2.30
C GLN A 80 2.07 9.32 -3.45
N CYS A 81 1.15 8.76 -4.23
CA CYS A 81 1.49 7.91 -5.38
C CYS A 81 2.10 8.70 -6.55
N GLN A 82 1.77 9.99 -6.67
CA GLN A 82 2.35 10.89 -7.67
C GLN A 82 3.69 11.49 -7.25
N TYR A 83 4.13 11.28 -6.00
CA TYR A 83 5.42 11.76 -5.53
C TYR A 83 6.56 10.87 -6.05
N ARG A 84 6.79 10.93 -7.38
CA ARG A 84 8.10 10.57 -7.92
C ARG A 84 9.06 11.65 -7.42
N SER A 85 9.76 11.35 -6.33
CA SER A 85 10.88 12.18 -5.90
C SER A 85 11.88 12.24 -7.05
N ASN A 86 11.93 13.38 -7.75
CA ASN A 86 12.90 13.58 -8.81
C ASN A 86 14.28 13.53 -8.17
N ILE A 87 15.02 12.44 -8.41
CA ILE A 87 16.40 12.31 -7.96
C ILE A 87 17.20 13.35 -8.72
N LYS A 88 17.49 14.48 -8.07
CA LYS A 88 18.35 15.52 -8.62
C LYS A 88 19.80 15.06 -8.48
N THR A 89 20.41 14.71 -9.60
CA THR A 89 21.86 14.49 -9.65
C THR A 89 22.55 15.80 -10.01
N GLN A 90 23.72 16.04 -9.43
CA GLN A 90 24.54 17.20 -9.80
C GLN A 90 25.40 16.85 -11.02
N SER A 91 25.46 17.74 -12.01
CA SER A 91 26.35 17.51 -13.14
C SER A 91 27.82 17.69 -12.73
N LYS A 92 28.73 16.92 -13.34
CA LYS A 92 30.19 17.04 -13.10
C LYS A 92 30.71 18.45 -13.38
N SER A 93 30.09 19.18 -14.33
CA SER A 93 30.45 20.54 -14.70
C SER A 93 30.11 21.56 -13.60
N GLU A 94 28.92 21.46 -13.01
CA GLU A 94 28.48 22.31 -11.91
C GLU A 94 29.36 22.11 -10.68
N TRP A 95 29.67 20.86 -10.33
CA TRP A 95 30.57 20.54 -9.23
C TRP A 95 31.96 21.20 -9.42
N ARG A 96 32.56 21.09 -10.61
CA ARG A 96 33.84 21.74 -10.92
C ARG A 96 33.77 23.27 -10.84
N SER A 97 32.65 23.85 -11.26
CA SER A 97 32.47 25.30 -11.24
C SER A 97 32.28 25.83 -9.82
N GLN A 98 31.57 25.10 -8.97
CA GLN A 98 31.47 25.37 -7.54
C GLN A 98 32.84 25.25 -6.85
N LEU A 99 33.63 24.23 -7.19
CA LEU A 99 34.97 24.04 -6.63
C LEU A 99 35.88 25.24 -6.94
N ARG A 100 35.93 25.68 -8.20
CA ARG A 100 36.70 26.86 -8.64
C ARG A 100 36.22 28.15 -7.98
N ARG A 101 34.92 28.24 -7.65
CA ARG A 101 34.35 29.38 -6.92
C ARG A 101 34.83 29.38 -5.47
N MET A 102 34.70 28.25 -4.76
CA MET A 102 35.19 28.14 -3.39
C MET A 102 36.69 28.36 -3.28
N GLU A 103 37.48 27.89 -4.25
CA GLU A 103 38.92 28.14 -4.29
C GLU A 103 39.24 29.63 -4.44
N ARG A 104 38.47 30.38 -5.24
CA ARG A 104 38.63 31.83 -5.35
C ARG A 104 38.24 32.54 -4.07
N GLU A 105 37.11 32.17 -3.46
CA GLU A 105 36.66 32.76 -2.20
C GLU A 105 37.73 32.56 -1.11
N LYS A 106 38.29 31.35 -0.96
CA LYS A 106 39.42 31.08 -0.04
C LYS A 106 40.68 31.92 -0.28
N ARG A 107 40.94 32.36 -1.52
CA ARG A 107 42.11 33.21 -1.82
C ARG A 107 41.92 34.65 -1.35
N TYR A 108 40.67 35.09 -1.24
CA TYR A 108 40.32 36.47 -0.87
C TYR A 108 39.66 36.58 0.50
N GLU A 109 39.44 35.45 1.18
CA GLU A 109 39.04 35.35 2.57
C GLU A 109 40.26 35.65 3.45
N LYS A 110 40.48 36.94 3.71
CA LYS A 110 41.56 37.48 4.54
C LYS A 110 40.97 38.35 5.64
#